data_AF-I3VJA5-F1
#
_entry.id   AF-I3VJA5-F1
#
_cell.length_a   1.000
_cell.length_b   1.000
_cell.length_c   1.000
_cell.angle_alpha   90.00
_cell.angle_beta   90.00
_cell.angle_gamma   90.00
#
_symmetry.space_group_name_H-M   'P 1'
#
loop_
_entity.id
_entity.type
_entity.pdbx_description
1 polymer ?
#
loop_
_entity_poly.entity_id
_entity_poly.type
_entity_poly.pdbx_seq_one_letter_code
_entity_poly.pdbx_strand_id
1 'polypeptide(L)'
;QLTLLDQYCANNELLANVQKQYRQWKTLQQQVNTFKQRCAENEAKKQLLQYQVEELDQFALQENEYADLEEEYHRLANSEELTSLSQSVLNTLSENDELNVDSLLYRTIQNLEELHSLDPHYEEALTMLQEALIQVQEASSEIQHLSANIEQAPYRLQEVEQRMGQALQLARKHNVKAEELVSL
;
A
#
# COMPACT_ATOMS: atom_id res chain seq x y z
N GLN A 1 -61.25 26.16 -36.17
CA GLN A 1 -61.99 25.75 -37.39
C GLN A 1 -62.35 24.25 -37.37
N LEU A 2 -61.50 23.34 -36.89
CA LEU A 2 -61.84 21.91 -36.71
C LEU A 2 -63.00 21.65 -35.73
N THR A 3 -63.02 22.33 -34.58
CA THR A 3 -64.06 22.20 -33.54
C THR A 3 -65.48 22.53 -34.02
N LEU A 4 -65.62 23.43 -35.00
CA LEU A 4 -66.92 23.86 -35.54
C LEU A 4 -67.50 22.82 -36.52
N LEU A 5 -66.63 22.08 -37.21
CA LEU A 5 -66.99 20.97 -38.10
C LEU A 5 -67.38 19.72 -37.29
N ASP A 6 -66.63 19.44 -36.21
CA ASP A 6 -66.86 18.30 -35.33
C ASP A 6 -68.19 18.39 -34.56
N GLN A 7 -68.58 19.60 -34.14
CA GLN A 7 -69.89 19.86 -33.53
C GLN A 7 -71.04 19.72 -34.54
N TYR A 8 -70.85 20.09 -35.81
CA TYR A 8 -71.88 20.00 -36.83
C TYR A 8 -72.19 18.54 -37.24
N CYS A 9 -71.19 17.65 -37.16
CA CYS A 9 -71.35 16.22 -37.47
C CYS A 9 -71.73 15.34 -36.26
N ALA A 10 -71.97 15.91 -35.08
CA ALA A 10 -72.31 15.18 -33.85
C ALA A 10 -71.31 14.04 -33.48
N ASN A 11 -70.03 14.17 -33.85
CA ASN A 11 -69.01 13.12 -33.71
C ASN A 11 -68.29 13.13 -32.35
N ASN A 12 -68.92 13.67 -31.31
CA ASN A 12 -68.31 13.84 -29.97
C ASN A 12 -67.85 12.51 -29.35
N GLU A 13 -68.57 11.41 -29.57
CA GLU A 13 -68.17 10.08 -29.10
C GLU A 13 -66.93 9.53 -29.81
N LEU A 14 -66.83 9.75 -31.13
CA LEU A 14 -65.68 9.36 -31.94
C LEU A 14 -64.42 10.13 -31.51
N LEU A 15 -64.54 11.45 -31.30
CA LEU A 15 -63.45 12.28 -30.78
C LEU A 15 -63.01 11.85 -29.37
N ALA A 16 -63.97 11.56 -28.47
CA ALA A 16 -63.67 11.06 -27.13
C ALA A 16 -62.94 9.71 -27.17
N ASN A 17 -63.34 8.82 -28.08
CA ASN A 17 -62.66 7.54 -28.30
C ASN A 17 -61.24 7.72 -28.83
N VAL A 18 -61.03 8.56 -29.84
CA VAL A 18 -59.69 8.87 -30.37
C VAL A 18 -58.81 9.48 -29.28
N GLN A 19 -59.34 10.41 -28.48
CA GLN A 19 -58.58 11.01 -27.38
C GLN A 19 -58.21 9.98 -26.31
N LYS A 20 -59.12 9.05 -25.97
CA LYS A 20 -58.86 7.95 -25.03
C LYS A 20 -57.78 7.01 -25.56
N GLN A 21 -57.89 6.58 -26.82
CA GLN A 21 -56.90 5.70 -27.46
C GLN A 21 -55.54 6.37 -27.59
N TYR A 22 -55.49 7.66 -27.94
CA TYR A 22 -54.26 8.43 -27.99
C TYR A 22 -53.58 8.56 -26.63
N ARG A 23 -54.35 8.82 -25.55
CA ARG A 23 -53.82 8.85 -24.18
C ARG A 23 -53.27 7.48 -23.78
N GLN A 24 -54.00 6.40 -24.07
CA GLN A 24 -53.54 5.03 -23.79
C GLN A 24 -52.25 4.71 -24.54
N TRP A 25 -52.20 5.00 -25.85
CA TRP A 25 -51.00 4.83 -26.67
C TRP A 25 -49.81 5.62 -26.11
N LYS A 26 -50.01 6.90 -25.76
CA LYS A 26 -48.95 7.75 -25.21
C LYS A 26 -48.42 7.22 -23.88
N THR A 27 -49.30 6.74 -23.00
CA THR A 27 -48.91 6.09 -21.74
C THR A 27 -48.12 4.81 -21.99
N LEU A 28 -48.59 3.94 -22.88
CA LEU A 28 -47.88 2.71 -23.27
C LEU A 28 -46.51 3.02 -23.89
N GLN A 29 -46.43 4.04 -24.75
CA GLN A 29 -45.17 4.48 -25.36
C GLN A 29 -44.18 4.97 -24.30
N GLN A 30 -44.62 5.75 -23.31
CA GLN A 30 -43.78 6.15 -22.19
C GLN A 30 -43.31 4.94 -21.37
N GLN A 31 -44.21 4.00 -21.06
CA GLN A 31 -43.86 2.76 -20.35
C GLN A 31 -42.80 1.94 -21.10
N VAL A 32 -42.93 1.80 -22.42
CA VAL A 32 -41.95 1.10 -23.27
C VAL A 32 -40.60 1.81 -23.23
N ASN A 33 -40.57 3.15 -23.32
CA ASN A 33 -39.31 3.90 -23.27
C ASN A 33 -38.62 3.75 -21.90
N THR A 34 -39.36 3.87 -20.80
CA THR A 34 -38.83 3.65 -19.45
C THR A 34 -38.33 2.22 -19.26
N PHE A 35 -39.06 1.23 -19.78
CA PHE A 35 -38.64 -0.17 -19.71
C PHE A 35 -37.35 -0.42 -20.49
N LYS A 36 -37.23 0.15 -21.70
CA LYS A 36 -35.99 0.08 -22.50
C LYS A 36 -34.79 0.70 -21.78
N GLN A 37 -34.98 1.86 -21.15
CA GLN A 37 -33.93 2.49 -20.33
C GLN A 37 -33.50 1.59 -19.17
N ARG A 38 -34.45 1.03 -18.42
CA ARG A 38 -34.17 0.10 -17.33
C ARG A 38 -33.45 -1.17 -17.80
N CYS A 39 -33.81 -1.72 -18.96
CA CYS A 39 -33.11 -2.85 -19.54
C CYS A 39 -31.64 -2.51 -19.83
N ALA A 40 -31.37 -1.34 -20.42
CA ALA A 40 -30.01 -0.90 -20.70
C ALA A 40 -29.21 -0.67 -19.41
N GLU A 41 -29.81 -0.05 -18.38
CA GLU A 41 -29.17 0.13 -17.07
C GLU A 41 -28.86 -1.20 -16.38
N ASN A 42 -29.78 -2.16 -16.43
CA ASN A 42 -29.59 -3.47 -15.84
C ASN A 42 -28.51 -4.28 -16.58
N GLU A 43 -28.46 -4.19 -17.91
CA GLU A 43 -27.42 -4.86 -18.69
C GLU A 43 -26.04 -4.27 -18.38
N ALA A 44 -25.92 -2.94 -18.29
CA ALA A 44 -24.67 -2.29 -17.89
C ALA A 44 -24.24 -2.68 -16.47
N LYS A 45 -25.17 -2.76 -15.52
CA LYS A 45 -24.90 -3.25 -14.15
C LYS A 45 -24.44 -4.69 -14.14
N LYS A 46 -25.08 -5.56 -14.93
CA LYS A 46 -24.70 -6.97 -15.04
C LYS A 46 -23.28 -7.11 -15.58
N GLN A 47 -22.93 -6.38 -16.63
CA GLN A 47 -21.58 -6.40 -17.20
C GLN A 47 -20.53 -5.91 -16.20
N LEU A 48 -20.82 -4.84 -15.45
CA LEU A 48 -19.93 -4.35 -14.41
C LEU A 48 -19.69 -5.39 -13.31
N LEU A 49 -20.77 -6.02 -12.82
CA LEU A 49 -20.68 -7.06 -11.79
C LEU A 49 -19.93 -8.29 -12.30
N GLN A 50 -20.14 -8.71 -13.55
CA GLN A 50 -19.41 -9.82 -14.15
C GLN A 50 -17.91 -9.52 -14.20
N TYR A 51 -17.52 -8.33 -14.67
CA TYR A 51 -16.12 -7.91 -14.69
C TYR A 51 -15.52 -7.89 -13.27
N GLN A 52 -16.26 -7.39 -12.29
CA GLN A 52 -15.83 -7.35 -10.88
C GLN A 52 -15.62 -8.76 -10.28
N VAL A 53 -16.53 -9.69 -10.55
CA VAL A 53 -16.39 -11.09 -10.12
C VAL A 53 -15.20 -11.74 -10.82
N GLU A 54 -15.05 -11.56 -12.14
CA GLU A 54 -13.90 -12.10 -12.89
C GLU A 54 -12.56 -11.55 -12.37
N GLU A 55 -12.51 -10.27 -11.98
CA GLU A 55 -11.30 -9.65 -11.40
C GLU A 55 -10.93 -10.28 -10.05
N LEU A 56 -11.92 -10.52 -9.18
CA LEU A 56 -11.73 -11.18 -7.88
C LEU A 56 -11.35 -12.66 -8.04
N ASP A 57 -12.03 -13.38 -8.94
CA ASP A 57 -11.76 -14.78 -9.25
C ASP A 57 -10.34 -14.98 -9.80
N GLN A 58 -9.84 -14.03 -10.61
CA GLN A 58 -8.46 -14.06 -11.12
C GLN A 58 -7.43 -13.75 -10.04
N PHE A 59 -7.74 -12.84 -9.11
CA PHE A 59 -6.84 -12.52 -8.00
C PHE A 59 -6.72 -13.69 -7.01
N ALA A 60 -7.82 -14.42 -6.82
CA ALA A 60 -7.90 -15.68 -6.09
C ALA A 60 -7.21 -15.63 -4.71
N LEU A 61 -7.48 -14.58 -3.94
CA LEU A 61 -6.95 -14.44 -2.58
C LEU A 61 -7.46 -15.59 -1.72
N GLN A 62 -6.56 -16.33 -1.08
CA GLN A 62 -6.92 -17.43 -0.21
C GLN A 62 -7.32 -16.92 1.18
N GLU A 63 -8.07 -17.76 1.90
CA GLU A 63 -8.42 -17.49 3.29
C GLU A 63 -7.15 -17.34 4.13
N ASN A 64 -7.10 -16.29 4.96
CA ASN A 64 -5.95 -15.88 5.77
C ASN A 64 -4.66 -15.48 5.02
N GLU A 65 -4.62 -15.56 3.68
CA GLU A 65 -3.42 -15.21 2.90
C GLU A 65 -2.95 -13.78 3.18
N TYR A 66 -3.87 -12.82 3.29
CA TYR A 66 -3.49 -11.43 3.56
C TYR A 66 -2.85 -11.26 4.95
N ALA A 67 -3.34 -11.95 5.96
CA ALA A 67 -2.76 -11.90 7.30
C ALA A 67 -1.37 -12.55 7.34
N ASP A 68 -1.21 -13.70 6.67
CA ASP A 68 0.08 -14.38 6.54
C ASP A 68 1.11 -13.51 5.80
N LEU A 69 0.68 -12.82 4.74
CA LEU A 69 1.51 -11.87 3.98
C LEU A 69 1.92 -10.67 4.84
N GLU A 70 1.03 -10.16 5.69
CA GLU A 70 1.34 -9.04 6.59
C GLU A 70 2.37 -9.45 7.65
N GLU A 71 2.24 -10.64 8.25
CA GLU A 71 3.23 -11.18 9.19
C GLU A 71 4.60 -11.40 8.49
N GLU A 72 4.57 -11.97 7.28
CA GLU A 72 5.78 -12.19 6.48
C GLU A 72 6.45 -10.85 6.11
N TYR A 73 5.67 -9.87 5.66
CA TYR A 73 6.15 -8.52 5.36
C TYR A 73 6.84 -7.89 6.56
N HIS A 74 6.21 -7.91 7.74
CA HIS A 74 6.82 -7.34 8.95
C HIS A 74 8.15 -7.99 9.29
N ARG A 75 8.23 -9.33 9.21
CA ARG A 75 9.49 -10.05 9.46
C ARG A 75 10.58 -9.65 8.47
N LEU A 76 10.25 -9.58 7.18
CA LEU A 76 11.20 -9.24 6.11
C LEU A 76 11.64 -7.78 6.16
N ALA A 77 10.70 -6.85 6.35
CA ALA A 77 10.97 -5.42 6.46
C ALA A 77 11.86 -5.11 7.69
N ASN A 78 11.59 -5.75 8.83
CA ASN A 78 12.44 -5.61 10.01
C ASN A 78 13.88 -6.10 9.74
N SER A 79 14.05 -7.15 8.95
CA SER A 79 15.37 -7.69 8.60
C SER A 79 16.15 -6.74 7.68
N GLU A 80 15.45 -6.10 6.73
CA GLU A 80 16.03 -5.05 5.88
C GLU A 80 16.43 -3.82 6.70
N GLU A 81 15.55 -3.36 7.61
CA GLU A 81 15.83 -2.22 8.48
C GLU A 81 17.01 -2.51 9.42
N LEU A 82 17.05 -3.70 10.03
CA LEU A 82 18.18 -4.14 10.86
C LEU A 82 19.49 -4.11 10.08
N THR A 83 19.50 -4.64 8.84
CA THR A 83 20.69 -4.60 7.98
C THR A 83 21.13 -3.16 7.72
N SER A 84 20.20 -2.32 7.28
CA SER A 84 20.49 -0.93 6.91
C SER A 84 21.06 -0.14 8.09
N LEU A 85 20.45 -0.29 9.27
CA LEU A 85 20.93 0.34 10.50
C LEU A 85 22.28 -0.22 10.95
N SER A 86 22.49 -1.54 10.90
CA SER A 86 23.80 -2.14 11.21
C SER A 86 24.89 -1.57 10.31
N GLN A 87 24.67 -1.49 9.00
CA GLN A 87 25.63 -0.91 8.06
C GLN A 87 25.89 0.57 8.34
N SER A 88 24.86 1.34 8.67
CA SER A 88 25.01 2.75 9.04
C SER A 88 25.84 2.94 10.31
N VAL A 89 25.66 2.06 11.29
CA VAL A 89 26.45 2.07 12.53
C VAL A 89 27.90 1.69 12.25
N LEU A 90 28.15 0.62 11.49
CA LEU A 90 29.51 0.20 11.13
C LEU A 90 30.27 1.27 10.33
N ASN A 91 29.62 1.93 9.39
CA ASN A 91 30.17 3.10 8.69
C ASN A 91 30.60 4.20 9.66
N THR A 92 29.78 4.50 10.68
CA THR A 92 30.10 5.53 11.66
C THR A 92 31.25 5.12 12.58
N LEU A 93 31.28 3.85 13.00
CA LEU A 93 32.25 3.36 13.97
C LEU A 93 33.62 3.10 13.34
N SER A 94 33.68 2.44 12.17
CA SER A 94 34.94 1.91 11.63
C SER A 94 35.08 1.91 10.11
N GLU A 95 34.01 1.81 9.32
CA GLU A 95 34.11 1.55 7.87
C GLU A 95 34.18 2.82 6.99
N ASN A 96 33.88 4.01 7.52
CA ASN A 96 34.01 5.25 6.74
C ASN A 96 35.48 5.67 6.62
N ASP A 97 36.02 5.69 5.40
CA ASP A 97 37.41 6.04 5.09
C ASP A 97 37.77 7.51 5.37
N GLU A 98 36.79 8.44 5.35
CA GLU A 98 37.06 9.86 5.57
C GLU A 98 37.13 10.20 7.07
N LEU A 99 36.11 9.78 7.82
CA LEU A 99 35.94 10.07 9.24
C LEU A 99 35.08 9.00 9.90
N ASN A 100 35.67 8.31 10.88
CA ASN A 100 34.96 7.34 11.72
C ASN A 100 35.41 7.48 13.20
N VAL A 101 34.65 6.89 14.12
CA VAL A 101 34.93 7.00 15.57
C VAL A 101 36.27 6.38 15.94
N ASP A 102 36.60 5.21 15.38
CA ASP A 102 37.87 4.50 15.64
C ASP A 102 39.10 5.38 15.33
N SER A 103 39.18 5.92 14.12
CA SER A 103 40.26 6.83 13.67
C SER A 103 40.33 8.12 14.49
N LEU A 104 39.18 8.68 14.87
CA LEU A 104 39.10 9.87 15.73
C LEU A 104 39.63 9.58 17.14
N LEU A 105 39.29 8.43 17.71
CA LEU A 105 39.81 7.99 19.00
C LEU A 105 41.31 7.75 18.93
N TYR A 106 41.80 7.04 17.93
CA TYR A 106 43.25 6.83 17.70
C TYR A 106 44.02 8.15 17.66
N ARG A 107 43.56 9.12 16.87
CA ARG A 107 44.21 10.44 16.78
C ARG A 107 44.16 11.21 18.11
N THR A 108 43.05 11.10 18.84
CA THR A 108 42.90 11.75 20.16
C THR A 108 43.84 11.13 21.19
N ILE A 109 43.99 9.81 21.19
CA ILE A 109 44.93 9.08 22.04
C ILE A 109 46.36 9.53 21.76
N GLN A 110 46.78 9.63 20.49
CA GLN A 110 48.13 10.10 20.14
C GLN A 110 48.44 11.50 20.70
N ASN A 111 47.49 12.44 20.56
CA ASN A 111 47.66 13.78 21.13
C ASN A 111 47.69 13.75 22.67
N LEU A 112 46.93 12.85 23.29
CA LEU A 112 46.87 12.72 24.74
C LEU A 112 48.12 12.03 25.31
N GLU A 113 48.78 11.16 24.54
CA GLU A 113 50.12 10.63 24.86
C GLU A 113 51.17 11.76 24.88
N GLU A 114 51.11 12.68 23.92
CA GLU A 114 51.96 13.89 23.93
C GLU A 114 51.67 14.76 25.18
N LEU A 115 50.39 14.98 25.52
CA LEU A 115 50.02 15.71 26.74
C LEU A 115 50.50 15.01 28.02
N HIS A 116 50.35 13.69 28.10
CA HIS A 116 50.82 12.90 29.24
C HIS A 116 52.35 13.00 29.40
N SER A 117 53.10 13.08 28.29
CA SER A 117 54.55 13.29 28.33
C SER A 117 54.97 14.64 28.91
N LEU A 118 54.09 15.66 28.79
CA LEU A 118 54.30 17.00 29.34
C LEU A 118 53.80 17.13 30.79
N ASP A 119 52.68 16.48 31.11
CA ASP A 119 52.07 16.48 32.43
C ASP A 119 51.47 15.09 32.75
N PRO A 120 52.02 14.33 33.71
CA PRO A 120 51.50 13.02 34.09
C PRO A 120 50.04 13.01 34.55
N HIS A 121 49.45 14.14 34.95
CA HIS A 121 48.05 14.20 35.37
C HIS A 121 47.04 13.78 34.27
N TYR A 122 47.47 13.68 33.01
CA TYR A 122 46.63 13.18 31.91
C TYR A 122 46.52 11.64 31.83
N GLU A 123 47.24 10.88 32.67
CA GLU A 123 47.31 9.40 32.60
C GLU A 123 45.94 8.70 32.68
N GLU A 124 45.06 9.17 33.57
CA GLU A 124 43.74 8.57 33.75
C GLU A 124 42.87 8.76 32.50
N ALA A 125 42.88 9.97 31.92
CA ALA A 125 42.16 10.26 30.68
C ALA A 125 42.70 9.45 29.49
N LEU A 126 44.02 9.26 29.43
CA LEU A 126 44.68 8.44 28.41
C LEU A 126 44.20 6.98 28.51
N THR A 127 44.20 6.43 29.72
CA THR A 127 43.76 5.06 29.98
C THR A 127 42.29 4.88 29.61
N MET A 128 41.42 5.81 30.01
CA MET A 128 39.99 5.78 29.66
C MET A 128 39.75 5.79 28.14
N LEU A 129 40.49 6.60 27.37
CA LEU A 129 40.33 6.63 25.92
C LEU A 129 40.89 5.38 25.23
N GLN A 130 41.98 4.80 25.73
CA GLN A 130 42.51 3.53 25.22
C GLN A 130 41.52 2.39 25.46
N GLU A 131 40.90 2.32 26.63
CA GLU A 131 39.83 1.36 26.92
C GLU A 131 38.59 1.59 26.04
N ALA A 132 38.17 2.85 25.86
CA ALA A 132 37.05 3.19 25.00
C ALA A 132 37.28 2.77 23.54
N LEU A 133 38.50 2.92 23.04
CA LEU A 133 38.89 2.46 21.70
C LEU A 133 38.70 0.94 21.56
N ILE A 134 39.18 0.15 22.53
CA ILE A 134 39.00 -1.32 22.54
C ILE A 134 37.51 -1.65 22.52
N GLN A 135 36.71 -1.01 23.37
CA GLN A 135 35.26 -1.24 23.43
C GLN A 135 34.54 -0.90 22.12
N VAL A 136 34.95 0.18 21.44
CA VAL A 136 34.40 0.54 20.13
C VAL A 136 34.75 -0.51 19.07
N GLN A 137 35.96 -1.04 19.08
CA GLN A 137 36.38 -2.09 18.15
C GLN A 137 35.64 -3.41 18.39
N GLU A 138 35.50 -3.81 19.66
CA GLU A 138 34.73 -5.00 20.05
C GLU A 138 33.25 -4.87 19.65
N ALA A 139 32.62 -3.73 19.95
CA ALA A 139 31.24 -3.46 19.56
C ALA A 139 31.07 -3.46 18.03
N SER A 140 32.01 -2.89 17.29
CA SER A 140 31.99 -2.90 15.82
C SER A 140 32.06 -4.34 15.28
N SER A 141 32.96 -5.16 15.81
CA SER A 141 33.08 -6.57 15.43
C SER A 141 31.81 -7.37 15.74
N GLU A 142 31.20 -7.14 16.90
CA GLU A 142 29.95 -7.82 17.29
C GLU A 142 28.79 -7.43 16.37
N ILE A 143 28.66 -6.13 16.05
CA ILE A 143 27.62 -5.64 15.12
C ILE A 143 27.82 -6.23 13.72
N GLN A 144 29.06 -6.33 13.26
CA GLN A 144 29.38 -6.95 11.98
C GLN A 144 28.98 -8.44 11.95
N HIS A 145 29.29 -9.18 13.02
CA HIS A 145 28.89 -10.58 13.14
C HIS A 145 27.36 -10.75 13.19
N LEU A 146 26.66 -9.92 13.96
CA LEU A 146 25.20 -9.94 14.03
C LEU A 146 24.57 -9.61 12.67
N SER A 147 25.09 -8.59 11.98
CA SER A 147 24.60 -8.18 10.66
C SER A 147 24.80 -9.27 9.60
N ALA A 148 25.93 -9.99 9.62
CA ALA A 148 26.19 -11.08 8.70
C ALA A 148 25.23 -12.28 8.86
N ASN A 149 24.58 -12.41 10.02
CA ASN A 149 23.62 -13.47 10.30
C ASN A 149 22.16 -13.07 9.97
N ILE A 150 21.90 -11.84 9.53
CA ILE A 150 20.56 -11.41 9.12
C ILE A 150 20.24 -12.06 7.77
N GLU A 151 19.21 -12.90 7.75
CA GLU A 151 18.70 -13.48 6.51
C GLU A 151 17.98 -12.40 5.68
N GLN A 152 18.53 -12.09 4.51
CA GLN A 152 17.92 -11.13 3.58
C GLN A 152 17.22 -11.87 2.45
N ALA A 153 15.94 -11.54 2.25
CA ALA A 153 15.17 -12.04 1.12
C ALA A 153 14.50 -10.88 0.35
N PRO A 154 15.30 -10.00 -0.30
CA PRO A 154 14.80 -8.78 -0.94
C PRO A 154 13.79 -9.08 -2.07
N TYR A 155 14.04 -10.15 -2.84
CA TYR A 155 13.11 -10.60 -3.87
C TYR A 155 11.77 -11.04 -3.27
N ARG A 156 11.80 -11.74 -2.12
CA ARG A 156 10.59 -12.17 -1.43
C ARG A 156 9.81 -11.01 -0.84
N LEU A 157 10.50 -10.02 -0.26
CA LEU A 157 9.87 -8.80 0.24
C LEU A 157 9.10 -8.09 -0.88
N GLN A 158 9.73 -7.94 -2.04
CA GLN A 158 9.10 -7.32 -3.21
C GLN A 158 7.86 -8.11 -3.70
N GLU A 159 7.92 -9.45 -3.72
CA GLU A 159 6.77 -10.29 -4.07
C GLU A 159 5.60 -10.07 -3.10
N VAL A 160 5.88 -10.06 -1.79
CA VAL A 160 4.90 -9.85 -0.73
C VAL A 160 4.27 -8.46 -0.86
N GLU A 161 5.08 -7.41 -1.01
CA GLU A 161 4.61 -6.03 -1.23
C GLU A 161 3.71 -5.92 -2.47
N GLN A 162 4.09 -6.56 -3.57
CA GLN A 162 3.30 -6.54 -4.79
C GLN A 162 1.95 -7.24 -4.59
N ARG A 163 1.94 -8.41 -3.95
CA ARG A 163 0.72 -9.19 -3.68
C ARG A 163 -0.22 -8.43 -2.72
N MET A 164 0.32 -7.87 -1.64
CA MET A 164 -0.44 -7.02 -0.70
C MET A 164 -0.96 -5.74 -1.38
N GLY A 165 -0.15 -5.11 -2.24
CA GLY A 165 -0.54 -3.92 -3.00
C GLY A 165 -1.72 -4.19 -3.94
N GLN A 166 -1.72 -5.33 -4.61
CA GLN A 166 -2.86 -5.77 -5.44
C GLN A 166 -4.13 -6.00 -4.59
N ALA A 167 -4.00 -6.67 -3.44
CA ALA A 167 -5.12 -6.84 -2.49
C ALA A 167 -5.69 -5.48 -2.06
N LEU A 168 -4.84 -4.54 -1.65
CA LEU A 168 -5.27 -3.20 -1.23
C LEU A 168 -5.99 -2.43 -2.35
N GLN A 169 -5.53 -2.55 -3.59
CA GLN A 169 -6.19 -1.92 -4.74
C GLN A 169 -7.59 -2.49 -4.98
N LEU A 170 -7.74 -3.81 -4.92
CA LEU A 170 -9.05 -4.47 -5.04
C LEU A 170 -9.97 -4.10 -3.87
N ALA A 171 -9.48 -4.13 -2.65
CA ALA A 171 -10.25 -3.73 -1.47
C ALA A 171 -10.81 -2.31 -1.60
N ARG A 172 -10.01 -1.37 -2.12
CA ARG A 172 -10.46 0.00 -2.40
C ARG A 172 -11.53 0.06 -3.49
N LYS A 173 -11.42 -0.74 -4.57
CA LYS A 173 -12.43 -0.80 -5.64
C LYS A 173 -13.77 -1.33 -5.13
N HIS A 174 -13.74 -2.30 -4.21
CA HIS A 174 -14.94 -2.94 -3.66
C HIS A 174 -15.40 -2.32 -2.32
N ASN A 175 -14.68 -1.31 -1.81
CA ASN A 175 -14.96 -0.60 -0.57
C ASN A 175 -15.07 -1.51 0.67
N VAL A 176 -14.17 -2.49 0.76
CA VAL A 176 -14.01 -3.42 1.89
C VAL A 176 -12.58 -3.38 2.41
N LYS A 177 -12.31 -4.04 3.54
CA LYS A 177 -10.93 -4.28 3.97
C LYS A 177 -10.27 -5.36 3.11
N ALA A 178 -8.94 -5.34 3.01
CA ALA A 178 -8.20 -6.35 2.25
C ALA A 178 -8.37 -7.76 2.81
N GLU A 179 -8.46 -7.91 4.13
CA GLU A 179 -8.80 -9.17 4.81
C GLU A 179 -10.20 -9.70 4.43
N GLU A 180 -11.13 -8.79 4.11
CA GLU A 180 -12.52 -9.13 3.82
C GLU A 180 -12.74 -9.47 2.33
N LEU A 181 -11.73 -9.26 1.46
CA LEU A 181 -11.85 -9.52 0.02
C LEU A 181 -12.21 -10.97 -0.31
N VAL A 182 -11.71 -11.93 0.48
CA VAL A 182 -11.99 -13.37 0.29
C VAL A 182 -13.47 -13.69 0.52
N SER A 183 -14.18 -12.84 1.27
CA SER A 183 -15.58 -13.04 1.65
C SER A 183 -16.59 -12.41 0.69
N LEU A 184 -16.14 -11.65 -0.31
CA LEU A 184 -16.97 -11.01 -1.34
C LEU A 184 -17.36 -11.98 -2.46
#